data_AF-A0A523J9R1-F1
#
_entry.id   AF-A0A523J9R1-F1
#
_cell.length_a   1.000
_cell.length_b   1.000
_cell.length_c   1.000
_cell.angle_alpha   90.00
_cell.angle_beta   90.00
_cell.angle_gamma   90.00
#
_symmetry.space_group_name_H-M   'P 1'
#
loop_
_entity.id
_entity.type
_entity.pdbx_description
1 polymer ?
#
loop_
_entity_poly.entity_id
_entity_poly.type
_entity_poly.pdbx_seq_one_letter_code
_entity_poly.pdbx_strand_id
1 'polypeptide(L)'
;MRSSAGFTLIEILVVVIIIGTIASIVGINIVKNLEESRIQTTRIQITSLGSGLKLFKIKNGFYPDTDQGLEALISAPSVGREVKYSGGFIDGDKIPPDGWGNKFEYIGPDQAGSKSYEIISSGPDGTLQTEDDISSRD
;
A
#
# COMPACT_ATOMS: atom_id res chain seq x y z
N MET A 1 -25.61 -21.07 -61.05
CA MET A 1 -24.29 -21.38 -60.47
C MET A 1 -23.93 -20.23 -59.55
N ARG A 2 -23.78 -20.48 -58.23
CA ARG A 2 -23.36 -19.44 -57.27
C ARG A 2 -21.84 -19.28 -57.41
N SER A 3 -21.38 -18.10 -57.78
CA SER A 3 -19.98 -17.73 -57.76
C SER A 3 -19.53 -17.59 -56.30
N SER A 4 -18.72 -18.55 -55.83
CA SER A 4 -17.94 -18.35 -54.61
C SER A 4 -16.91 -17.26 -54.88
N ALA A 5 -17.14 -16.06 -54.36
CA ALA A 5 -16.12 -15.02 -54.33
C ALA A 5 -15.03 -15.48 -53.35
N GLY A 6 -13.88 -15.90 -53.90
CA GLY A 6 -12.69 -16.20 -53.11
C GLY A 6 -12.04 -14.91 -52.63
N PHE A 7 -11.50 -14.92 -51.41
CA PHE A 7 -10.75 -13.81 -50.85
C PHE A 7 -9.50 -13.51 -51.70
N THR A 8 -9.21 -12.22 -51.86
CA THR A 8 -8.00 -11.78 -52.57
C THR A 8 -6.78 -11.80 -51.64
N LEU A 9 -5.58 -12.01 -52.19
CA LEU A 9 -4.33 -11.93 -51.43
C LEU A 9 -4.14 -10.53 -50.81
N ILE A 10 -4.63 -9.49 -51.49
CA ILE A 10 -4.57 -8.10 -51.04
C ILE A 10 -5.41 -7.90 -49.78
N GLU A 11 -6.60 -8.49 -49.69
CA GLU A 11 -7.43 -8.42 -48.47
C GLU A 11 -6.73 -9.02 -47.26
N ILE A 12 -6.12 -10.20 -47.43
CA ILE A 12 -5.40 -10.85 -46.33
C ILE A 12 -4.18 -10.01 -45.92
N LEU A 13 -3.48 -9.40 -46.89
CA LEU A 13 -2.34 -8.52 -46.61
C LEU A 13 -2.74 -7.29 -45.80
N VAL A 14 -3.84 -6.63 -46.16
CA VAL A 14 -4.36 -5.45 -45.43
C VAL A 14 -4.75 -5.83 -44.00
N VAL A 15 -5.40 -6.98 -43.80
CA VAL A 15 -5.80 -7.46 -42.47
C VAL A 15 -4.58 -7.74 -41.58
N VAL A 16 -3.54 -8.39 -42.12
CA VAL A 16 -2.31 -8.68 -41.36
C VAL A 16 -1.57 -7.39 -40.97
N ILE A 17 -1.56 -6.38 -41.85
CA ILE A 17 -0.99 -5.05 -41.53
C ILE A 17 -1.77 -4.40 -40.40
N ILE A 18 -3.11 -4.40 -40.44
CA ILE A 18 -3.95 -3.80 -39.38
C ILE A 18 -3.77 -4.54 -38.05
N ILE A 19 -3.71 -5.88 -38.05
CA ILE A 19 -3.48 -6.65 -36.83
C ILE A 19 -2.08 -6.38 -36.28
N GLY A 20 -1.06 -6.31 -37.14
CA GLY A 20 0.32 -6.00 -36.75
C GLY A 20 0.48 -4.60 -36.15
N THR A 21 -0.24 -3.59 -36.68
CA THR A 21 -0.21 -2.22 -36.14
C THR A 21 -1.00 -2.07 -34.84
N ILE A 22 -2.11 -2.79 -34.66
CA ILE A 22 -2.85 -2.78 -33.39
C ILE A 22 -2.03 -3.50 -32.31
N ALA A 23 -1.44 -4.65 -32.63
CA ALA A 23 -0.65 -5.43 -31.69
C ALA A 23 0.59 -4.67 -31.17
N SER A 24 1.17 -3.76 -31.97
CA SER A 24 2.32 -2.94 -31.53
C SER A 24 1.96 -1.87 -30.49
N ILE A 25 0.71 -1.41 -30.45
CA ILE A 25 0.27 -0.30 -29.56
C ILE A 25 -0.15 -0.81 -28.17
N VAL A 26 -0.67 -2.04 -28.08
CA VAL A 26 -1.37 -2.54 -26.87
C VAL A 26 -0.42 -2.92 -25.72
N GLY A 27 0.88 -3.09 -25.96
CA GLY A 27 1.77 -3.85 -25.06
C GLY A 27 2.30 -3.19 -23.78
N ILE A 28 2.20 -1.88 -23.54
CA ILE A 28 3.15 -1.22 -22.61
C ILE A 28 2.52 -0.49 -21.39
N ASN A 29 1.23 -0.14 -21.40
CA ASN A 29 0.69 0.83 -20.41
C ASN A 29 0.09 0.25 -19.12
N ILE A 30 0.00 -1.07 -18.95
CA ILE A 30 -0.73 -1.65 -17.80
C ILE A 30 0.15 -1.71 -16.55
N VAL A 31 1.46 -1.93 -16.70
CA VAL A 31 2.36 -2.22 -15.57
C VAL A 31 2.59 -0.99 -14.68
N LYS A 32 2.77 0.20 -15.27
CA LYS A 32 3.04 1.44 -14.51
C LYS A 32 1.88 1.87 -13.62
N ASN A 33 0.65 1.71 -14.10
CA ASN A 33 -0.55 2.07 -13.35
C ASN A 33 -0.75 1.19 -12.09
N LEU A 34 -0.29 -0.06 -12.13
CA LEU A 34 -0.38 -0.96 -10.98
C LEU A 34 0.57 -0.54 -9.85
N GLU A 35 1.80 -0.15 -10.19
CA GLU A 35 2.79 0.28 -9.22
C GLU A 35 2.39 1.59 -8.52
N GLU A 36 1.94 2.58 -9.29
CA GLU A 36 1.41 3.83 -8.72
C GLU A 36 0.20 3.59 -7.81
N SER A 37 -0.69 2.68 -8.19
CA SER A 37 -1.84 2.32 -7.37
C SER A 37 -1.44 1.67 -6.04
N ARG A 38 -0.34 0.90 -6.00
CA ARG A 38 0.17 0.30 -4.76
C ARG A 38 0.75 1.36 -3.84
N ILE A 39 1.59 2.25 -4.36
CA ILE A 39 2.15 3.39 -3.60
C ILE A 39 1.03 4.24 -2.99
N GLN A 40 0.02 4.60 -3.79
CA GLN A 40 -1.12 5.38 -3.32
C GLN A 40 -1.90 4.64 -2.22
N THR A 41 -2.15 3.35 -2.41
CA THR A 41 -2.82 2.50 -1.41
C THR A 41 -2.04 2.50 -0.09
N THR A 42 -0.73 2.26 -0.15
CA THR A 42 0.16 2.30 1.03
C THR A 42 0.08 3.65 1.75
N ARG A 43 0.13 4.77 1.03
CA ARG A 43 0.05 6.11 1.62
C ARG A 43 -1.31 6.37 2.30
N ILE A 44 -2.40 5.89 1.71
CA ILE A 44 -3.74 5.95 2.33
C ILE A 44 -3.76 5.14 3.64
N GLN A 45 -3.19 3.93 3.63
CA GLN A 45 -3.12 3.09 4.83
C GLN A 45 -2.29 3.76 5.94
N ILE A 46 -1.12 4.29 5.62
CA ILE A 46 -0.27 5.05 6.57
C ILE A 46 -1.06 6.23 7.17
N THR A 47 -1.81 6.96 6.35
CA THR A 47 -2.63 8.09 6.82
C THR A 47 -3.75 7.64 7.76
N SER A 48 -4.40 6.52 7.44
CA SER A 48 -5.45 5.91 8.26
C SER A 48 -4.89 5.47 9.63
N LEU A 49 -3.80 4.71 9.62
CA LEU A 49 -3.10 4.27 10.83
C LEU A 49 -2.62 5.45 11.67
N GLY A 50 -2.06 6.48 11.03
CA GLY A 50 -1.66 7.72 11.70
C GLY A 50 -2.83 8.45 12.37
N SER A 51 -4.02 8.40 11.78
CA SER A 51 -5.24 8.95 12.40
C SER A 51 -5.65 8.15 13.63
N GLY A 52 -5.55 6.81 13.58
CA GLY A 52 -5.77 5.95 14.73
C GLY A 52 -4.78 6.20 15.87
N LEU A 53 -3.49 6.36 15.56
CA LEU A 53 -2.45 6.72 16.54
C LEU A 53 -2.74 8.08 17.20
N LYS A 54 -3.19 9.08 16.43
CA LYS A 54 -3.59 10.37 16.98
C LYS A 54 -4.76 10.22 17.93
N LEU A 55 -5.77 9.42 17.59
CA LEU A 55 -6.91 9.15 18.46
C LEU A 55 -6.49 8.40 19.73
N PHE A 56 -5.61 7.41 19.61
CA PHE A 56 -5.01 6.71 20.74
C PHE A 56 -4.33 7.69 21.69
N LYS A 57 -3.51 8.62 21.17
CA LYS A 57 -2.88 9.67 21.96
C LYS A 57 -3.88 10.61 22.62
N ILE A 58 -4.99 10.95 21.95
CA ILE A 58 -6.04 11.78 22.55
C ILE A 58 -6.71 11.07 23.74
N LYS A 59 -6.93 9.76 23.64
CA LYS A 59 -7.62 8.96 24.68
C LYS A 59 -6.71 8.56 25.83
N ASN A 60 -5.46 8.20 25.54
CA ASN A 60 -4.49 7.68 26.51
C ASN A 60 -3.43 8.70 26.94
N GLY A 61 -3.25 9.79 26.19
CA GLY A 61 -2.29 10.87 26.48
C GLY A 61 -0.90 10.68 25.86
N PHE A 62 -0.61 9.51 25.31
CA PHE A 62 0.68 9.14 24.72
C PHE A 62 0.47 8.25 23.49
N TYR A 63 1.46 8.16 22.59
CA TYR A 63 1.47 7.15 21.53
C TYR A 63 1.94 5.80 22.09
N PRO A 64 1.56 4.67 21.48
CA PRO A 64 2.10 3.37 21.86
C PRO A 64 3.63 3.34 21.82
N ASP A 65 4.24 2.55 22.70
CA ASP A 65 5.69 2.28 22.60
C ASP A 65 5.99 1.39 21.40
N THR A 66 7.23 1.38 20.92
CA THR A 66 7.67 0.50 19.81
C THR A 66 7.36 -0.97 20.09
N ASP A 67 7.54 -1.41 21.35
CA ASP A 67 7.22 -2.79 21.78
C ASP A 67 5.72 -3.12 21.74
N GLN A 68 4.86 -2.09 21.83
CA GLN A 68 3.41 -2.25 21.73
C GLN A 68 2.93 -2.32 20.28
N GLY A 69 3.68 -1.70 19.36
CA GLY A 69 3.40 -1.74 17.93
C GLY A 69 2.08 -1.07 17.53
N LEU A 70 1.65 -1.38 16.30
CA LEU A 70 0.35 -0.95 15.78
C LEU A 70 -0.80 -1.77 16.36
N GLU A 71 -0.51 -2.93 16.94
CA GLU A 71 -1.45 -3.85 17.57
C GLU A 71 -2.21 -3.20 18.74
N ALA A 72 -1.60 -2.20 19.38
CA ALA A 72 -2.22 -1.36 20.40
C ALA A 72 -3.44 -0.56 19.89
N LEU A 73 -3.59 -0.39 18.57
CA LEU A 73 -4.76 0.25 17.96
C LEU A 73 -6.00 -0.66 17.94
N ILE A 74 -5.80 -1.98 18.01
CA ILE A 74 -6.87 -2.99 17.88
C ILE A 74 -7.23 -3.56 19.25
N SER A 75 -6.22 -3.87 20.06
CA SER A 75 -6.40 -4.58 21.33
C SER A 75 -5.60 -3.94 22.46
N ALA A 76 -5.90 -4.31 23.70
CA ALA A 76 -5.13 -3.84 24.84
C ALA A 76 -3.71 -4.42 24.77
N PRO A 77 -2.66 -3.59 24.76
CA PRO A 77 -1.28 -4.09 24.78
C PRO A 77 -1.01 -4.84 26.08
N SER A 78 -0.39 -6.01 25.98
CA SER A 78 0.02 -6.85 27.11
C SER A 78 1.38 -6.47 27.70
N VAL A 79 2.12 -5.62 27.00
CA VAL A 79 3.49 -5.18 27.30
C VAL A 79 3.58 -3.65 27.23
N GLY A 80 4.59 -3.08 27.88
CA GLY A 80 4.80 -1.64 27.91
C GLY A 80 3.86 -0.90 28.87
N ARG A 81 3.58 0.37 28.57
CA ARG A 81 2.74 1.24 29.42
C ARG A 81 1.27 0.82 29.40
N GLU A 82 0.67 0.72 30.59
CA GLU A 82 -0.77 0.47 30.72
C GLU A 82 -1.60 1.57 30.04
N VAL A 83 -2.62 1.15 29.30
CA VAL A 83 -3.54 2.05 28.59
C VAL A 83 -4.87 2.12 29.30
N LYS A 84 -5.51 3.29 29.26
CA LYS A 84 -6.84 3.49 29.85
C LYS A 84 -7.96 3.06 28.89
N TYR A 85 -7.74 3.25 27.60
CA TYR A 85 -8.66 2.89 26.53
C TYR A 85 -7.92 2.02 25.51
N SER A 86 -8.52 0.90 25.16
CA SER A 86 -7.97 -0.08 24.22
C SER A 86 -8.95 -0.39 23.11
N GLY A 87 -8.45 -0.57 21.90
CA GLY A 87 -9.22 -1.00 20.73
C GLY A 87 -10.17 0.06 20.16
N GLY A 88 -10.60 -0.19 18.91
CA GLY A 88 -11.49 0.72 18.17
C GLY A 88 -10.84 2.02 17.73
N PHE A 89 -9.50 2.04 17.59
CA PHE A 89 -8.77 3.21 17.09
C PHE A 89 -8.64 3.21 15.56
N ILE A 90 -8.93 2.10 14.91
CA ILE A 90 -8.96 1.95 13.46
C ILE A 90 -10.24 1.25 13.02
N ASP A 91 -10.64 1.48 11.77
CA ASP A 91 -11.77 0.81 11.16
C ASP A 91 -11.37 -0.62 10.75
N GLY A 92 -11.57 -1.57 11.67
CA GLY A 92 -11.38 -3.00 11.45
C GLY A 92 -10.65 -3.72 12.58
N ASP A 93 -10.67 -5.05 12.53
CA ASP A 93 -10.07 -5.92 13.55
C ASP A 93 -8.60 -6.31 13.26
N LYS A 94 -8.01 -5.75 12.20
CA LYS A 94 -6.63 -6.07 11.77
C LYS A 94 -5.94 -4.87 11.15
N ILE A 95 -4.62 -4.82 11.29
CA ILE A 95 -3.79 -3.85 10.59
C ILE A 95 -3.78 -4.25 9.10
N PRO A 96 -4.23 -3.37 8.19
CA PRO A 96 -4.15 -3.65 6.78
C PRO A 96 -2.68 -3.70 6.33
N PRO A 97 -2.32 -4.60 5.41
CA PRO A 97 -0.98 -4.61 4.83
C PRO A 97 -0.79 -3.43 3.87
N ASP A 98 0.46 -3.22 3.44
CA ASP A 98 0.78 -2.28 2.38
C ASP A 98 0.27 -2.75 0.99
N GLY A 99 0.52 -1.95 -0.05
CA GLY A 99 0.14 -2.26 -1.43
C GLY A 99 0.81 -3.50 -2.03
N TRP A 100 1.84 -4.07 -1.39
CA TRP A 100 2.55 -5.28 -1.80
C TRP A 100 2.28 -6.48 -0.89
N GLY A 101 1.54 -6.28 0.21
CA GLY A 101 1.20 -7.33 1.17
C GLY A 101 2.14 -7.41 2.39
N ASN A 102 3.09 -6.48 2.51
CA ASN A 102 4.00 -6.42 3.65
C ASN A 102 3.32 -5.78 4.87
N LYS A 103 3.86 -6.06 6.05
CA LYS A 103 3.44 -5.43 7.29
C LYS A 103 4.10 -4.06 7.42
N PHE A 104 3.40 -3.13 8.05
CA PHE A 104 3.99 -1.85 8.43
C PHE A 104 4.88 -2.01 9.65
N GLU A 105 6.06 -1.39 9.59
CA GLU A 105 6.93 -1.23 10.74
C GLU A 105 6.54 0.04 11.50
N TYR A 106 6.49 -0.05 12.83
CA TYR A 106 6.14 1.09 13.68
C TYR A 106 7.30 1.43 14.61
N ILE A 107 7.72 2.69 14.56
CA ILE A 107 8.70 3.23 15.47
C ILE A 107 7.99 4.25 16.36
N GLY A 108 7.82 3.87 17.62
CA GLY A 108 7.24 4.72 18.65
C GLY A 108 8.17 5.86 19.05
N PRO A 109 7.66 6.87 19.77
CA PRO A 109 8.46 7.97 20.27
C PRO A 109 9.51 7.49 21.28
N ASP A 110 10.76 7.86 21.05
CA ASP A 110 11.88 7.62 21.97
C ASP A 110 11.77 8.48 23.25
N GLN A 111 12.18 7.90 24.38
CA GLN A 111 12.42 8.57 25.66
C GLN A 111 13.39 9.77 25.55
N ALA A 112 14.31 9.77 24.57
CA ALA A 112 15.33 10.80 24.37
C ALA A 112 14.88 12.01 23.51
N GLY A 113 13.60 12.10 23.10
CA GLY A 113 13.00 13.39 22.75
C GLY A 113 12.27 13.49 21.41
N SER A 114 12.16 12.43 20.61
CA SER A 114 11.28 12.44 19.45
C SER A 114 9.82 12.27 19.88
N LYS A 115 9.06 13.37 19.93
CA LYS A 115 7.60 13.36 20.18
C LYS A 115 6.77 12.79 19.02
N SER A 116 7.42 12.36 17.95
CA SER A 116 6.81 11.85 16.72
C SER A 116 6.96 10.33 16.67
N TYR A 117 5.91 9.69 16.16
CA TYR A 117 5.96 8.30 15.71
C TYR A 117 6.34 8.27 14.23
N GLU A 118 6.72 7.09 13.76
CA GLU A 118 6.97 6.81 12.35
C GLU A 118 6.35 5.48 11.97
N ILE A 119 5.70 5.44 10.81
CA ILE A 119 5.17 4.21 10.18
C ILE A 119 5.93 4.04 8.87
N ILE A 120 6.51 2.86 8.65
CA ILE A 120 7.34 2.56 7.48
C ILE A 120 6.77 1.35 6.75
N SER A 121 6.69 1.46 5.44
CA SER A 121 6.41 0.36 4.51
C SER A 121 7.71 -0.04 3.83
N SER A 122 8.05 -1.32 3.83
CA SER A 122 9.23 -1.89 3.16
C SER A 122 9.12 -1.95 1.63
N GLY A 123 8.21 -1.17 1.04
CA GLY A 123 8.07 -1.05 -0.40
C GLY A 123 7.87 -2.36 -1.20
N PRO A 124 8.10 -2.31 -2.52
CA PRO A 124 8.08 -3.47 -3.40
C PRO A 124 9.11 -4.56 -3.07
N ASP A 125 10.27 -4.20 -2.52
CA ASP A 125 11.36 -5.15 -2.29
C ASP A 125 11.21 -5.96 -0.98
N GLY A 126 10.34 -5.49 -0.07
CA GLY A 126 10.05 -6.16 1.21
C GLY A 126 11.17 -6.01 2.24
N THR A 127 12.15 -5.15 2.00
CA THR A 127 13.31 -4.90 2.86
C THR A 127 13.21 -3.49 3.43
N LEU A 128 13.56 -3.33 4.71
CA LEU A 128 13.60 -2.00 5.34
C LEU A 128 14.97 -1.36 5.13
N GLN A 129 15.00 -0.03 5.19
CA GLN A 129 16.17 0.84 5.03
C GLN A 129 16.70 0.89 3.59
N THR A 130 15.80 0.85 2.63
CA THR A 130 16.06 0.92 1.19
C THR A 130 15.43 2.18 0.59
N GLU A 131 15.78 2.52 -0.65
CA GLU A 131 15.28 3.75 -1.30
C GLU A 131 13.79 3.68 -1.67
N ASP A 132 13.19 2.49 -1.66
CA ASP A 132 11.78 2.26 -1.97
C ASP A 132 10.87 2.24 -0.74
N ASP A 133 11.43 2.47 0.45
CA ASP A 133 10.68 2.64 1.68
C ASP A 133 9.70 3.81 1.59
N ILE A 134 8.49 3.59 2.09
CA ILE A 134 7.47 4.65 2.18
C ILE A 134 7.22 4.93 3.65
N SER A 135 7.65 6.10 4.12
CA SER A 135 7.49 6.51 5.51
C SER A 135 6.31 7.47 5.69
N SER A 136 5.80 7.57 6.93
CA SER A 136 4.85 8.61 7.33
C SER A 136 5.46 10.01 7.43
N ARG A 137 6.78 10.13 7.24
CA ARG A 137 7.51 11.41 7.30
C ARG A 137 7.71 12.04 5.92
N ASP A 138 7.51 11.28 4.85
CA ASP A 138 7.54 11.73 3.45
C ASP A 138 6.28 12.53 3.02
#